data_AF-A0A2K3YX87-F1
#
_entry.id   AF-A0A2K3YX87-F1
#
_cell.length_a   1.000
_cell.length_b   1.000
_cell.length_c   1.000
_cell.angle_alpha   90.00
_cell.angle_beta   90.00
_cell.angle_gamma   90.00
#
_symmetry.space_group_name_H-M   'P 1'
#
loop_
_entity.id
_entity.type
_entity.pdbx_description
1 polymer ?
#
loop_
_entity_poly.entity_id
_entity_poly.type
_entity_poly.pdbx_seq_one_letter_code
_entity_poly.pdbx_strand_id
1 'polypeptide(L)'
;MNYDARPNKKVELTLETTAFKQSRSDLNVAFSTADRDTGIFEFTATQGNKPLFIGNDNAVTSIIFVHSNGHKIKMPLEITDAMNGKLSVFVPNDILKTPGKVTAQVYIARRSKTDTQAVVAERIFSFVIEKSLAWQFDAETKLNYIIEFDELESQLKQRAFAIEQAMQNAEDYVGLINKAKDDGLSDIQILKSETMKDIKSLSTTKLDELSQSASRYAAELTEIRNSINSKIDGFHDGIDENGAITSSDASNWQKAPITDENGYSITIELIDFLNIGNTITKSGFYYAQNVENAPSSDIKTGYIFANFRSDSSGQLVFSPTDSKKLYSVQKVNGIWSSLKDLTFNMETENGAQSKADEAYENAISYFNEKTATNFKTLWKGSVKEQEGVINLSEAFDNYKMLVVVYATVGGIKNLTRLVPNLKTIVIHDFNLADSDAGMARFFESALDVVNTTQLKMRYNNTYLPEANSGTLNSKAIEIREIVGVY
;
A
#
# COMPACT_ATOMS: atom_id res chain seq x y z
N MET A 1 57.45 -88.90 -44.54
CA MET A 1 57.20 -89.64 -43.28
C MET A 1 56.22 -88.80 -42.46
N ASN A 2 55.28 -89.43 -41.77
CA ASN A 2 54.46 -88.74 -40.80
C ASN A 2 55.37 -88.35 -39.62
N TYR A 3 55.88 -87.11 -39.63
CA TYR A 3 56.86 -86.61 -38.65
C TYR A 3 56.21 -86.16 -37.33
N ASP A 4 54.89 -86.33 -37.17
CA ASP A 4 54.17 -86.04 -35.92
C ASP A 4 54.40 -87.10 -34.82
N ALA A 5 55.24 -88.10 -35.09
CA ALA A 5 55.74 -89.06 -34.11
C ALA A 5 57.23 -88.79 -33.78
N ARG A 6 57.54 -87.61 -33.20
CA ARG A 6 58.86 -87.41 -32.57
C ARG A 6 59.03 -88.45 -31.44
N PRO A 7 60.18 -89.13 -31.30
CA PRO A 7 60.44 -90.03 -30.19
C PRO A 7 60.60 -89.22 -28.89
N ASN A 8 59.48 -88.89 -28.26
CA ASN A 8 59.47 -88.14 -27.00
C ASN A 8 59.70 -89.10 -25.83
N LYS A 9 60.69 -88.81 -24.99
CA LYS A 9 60.88 -89.49 -23.71
C LYS A 9 60.01 -88.80 -22.67
N LYS A 10 58.86 -89.41 -22.39
CA LYS A 10 57.86 -88.86 -21.47
C LYS A 10 57.97 -89.49 -20.09
N VAL A 11 57.86 -88.66 -19.07
CA VAL A 11 57.76 -89.09 -17.68
C VAL A 11 56.48 -88.52 -17.10
N GLU A 12 55.58 -89.40 -16.66
CA GLU A 12 54.29 -89.04 -16.09
C GLU A 12 54.35 -89.02 -14.56
N LEU A 13 53.84 -87.95 -13.95
CA LEU A 13 53.86 -87.75 -12.50
C LEU A 13 52.52 -87.21 -12.00
N THR A 14 51.99 -87.81 -10.94
CA THR A 14 50.84 -87.25 -10.23
C THR A 14 51.31 -86.23 -9.18
N LEU A 15 50.64 -85.08 -9.16
CA LEU A 15 50.83 -83.98 -8.23
C LEU A 15 49.57 -83.86 -7.36
N GLU A 16 49.62 -84.34 -6.12
CA GLU A 16 48.48 -84.23 -5.18
C GLU A 16 48.62 -82.97 -4.30
N THR A 17 47.69 -82.05 -4.44
CA THR A 17 47.56 -80.84 -3.63
C THR A 17 47.05 -81.20 -2.23
N THR A 18 47.98 -81.45 -1.30
CA THR A 18 47.68 -81.83 0.08
C THR A 18 48.63 -81.19 1.11
N ALA A 19 48.14 -81.00 2.35
CA ALA A 19 48.95 -80.52 3.47
C ALA A 19 49.80 -81.63 4.13
N PHE A 20 49.58 -82.91 3.76
CA PHE A 20 50.39 -84.02 4.25
C PHE A 20 51.77 -84.05 3.57
N LYS A 21 52.80 -84.35 4.34
CA LYS A 21 54.19 -84.37 3.86
C LYS A 21 54.37 -85.39 2.73
N GLN A 22 54.55 -84.90 1.51
CA GLN A 22 54.98 -85.70 0.36
C GLN A 22 56.50 -85.92 0.42
N SER A 23 56.95 -87.16 0.25
CA SER A 23 58.39 -87.48 0.22
C SER A 23 59.05 -86.88 -1.03
N ARG A 24 60.19 -86.19 -0.86
CA ARG A 24 61.04 -85.81 -1.99
C ARG A 24 61.50 -87.08 -2.70
N SER A 25 61.06 -87.26 -3.93
CA SER A 25 61.22 -88.51 -4.66
C SER A 25 62.37 -88.38 -5.65
N ASP A 26 63.37 -89.25 -5.59
CA ASP A 26 64.27 -89.48 -6.72
C ASP A 26 63.51 -90.37 -7.70
N LEU A 27 63.20 -89.86 -8.89
CA LEU A 27 62.27 -90.52 -9.80
C LEU A 27 62.88 -91.74 -10.48
N ASN A 28 64.18 -92.00 -10.28
CA ASN A 28 64.94 -92.99 -11.04
C ASN A 28 64.79 -92.79 -12.56
N VAL A 29 64.74 -91.52 -12.96
CA VAL A 29 64.62 -91.07 -14.36
C VAL A 29 65.97 -90.53 -14.80
N ALA A 30 66.42 -90.95 -15.97
CA ALA A 30 67.60 -90.41 -16.64
C ALA A 30 67.24 -89.87 -18.02
N PHE A 31 67.51 -88.58 -18.27
CA PHE A 31 67.55 -88.02 -19.62
C PHE A 31 69.00 -88.00 -20.12
N SER A 32 69.20 -87.98 -21.43
CA SER A 32 70.51 -87.89 -22.05
C SER A 32 70.79 -86.47 -22.51
N THR A 33 72.06 -86.05 -22.55
CA THR A 33 72.45 -84.75 -23.16
C THR A 33 72.06 -84.62 -24.64
N ALA A 34 71.70 -85.73 -25.30
CA ALA A 34 71.20 -85.77 -26.68
C ALA A 34 69.67 -85.61 -26.81
N ASP A 35 68.89 -85.64 -25.72
CA ASP A 35 67.43 -85.59 -25.75
C ASP A 35 66.87 -84.16 -25.95
N ARG A 36 67.52 -83.38 -26.83
CA ARG A 36 67.12 -82.00 -27.15
C ARG A 36 65.72 -81.99 -27.73
N ASP A 37 64.85 -81.15 -27.18
CA ASP A 37 63.44 -81.00 -27.56
C ASP A 37 62.60 -82.29 -27.49
N THR A 38 63.07 -83.34 -26.80
CA THR A 38 62.35 -84.64 -26.71
C THR A 38 62.14 -85.14 -25.29
N GLY A 39 62.87 -84.63 -24.28
CA GLY A 39 62.62 -84.94 -22.88
C GLY A 39 61.45 -84.15 -22.31
N ILE A 40 60.37 -84.83 -21.91
CA ILE A 40 59.12 -84.20 -21.46
C ILE A 40 58.71 -84.74 -20.09
N PHE A 41 58.33 -83.85 -19.19
CA PHE A 41 57.54 -84.20 -18.00
C PHE A 41 56.07 -83.89 -18.25
N GLU A 42 55.21 -84.87 -17.99
CA GLU A 42 53.76 -84.70 -17.95
C GLU A 42 53.28 -84.85 -16.52
N PHE A 43 52.45 -83.92 -16.07
CA PHE A 43 51.93 -83.89 -14.71
C PHE A 43 50.42 -83.97 -14.71
N THR A 44 49.86 -84.75 -13.79
CA THR A 44 48.42 -84.75 -13.50
C THR A 44 48.20 -84.17 -12.11
N ALA A 45 47.61 -82.97 -12.04
CA ALA A 45 47.31 -82.30 -10.78
C ALA A 45 45.98 -82.77 -10.20
N THR A 46 45.98 -83.15 -8.92
CA THR A 46 44.81 -83.69 -8.20
C THR A 46 44.65 -83.04 -6.82
N GLN A 47 43.42 -82.88 -6.35
CA GLN A 47 43.10 -82.41 -4.99
C GLN A 47 42.02 -83.31 -4.38
N GLY A 48 42.34 -83.97 -3.26
CA GLY A 48 41.44 -84.95 -2.66
C GLY A 48 41.22 -86.16 -3.58
N ASN A 49 42.27 -86.59 -4.29
CA ASN A 49 42.25 -87.69 -5.26
C ASN A 49 41.29 -87.47 -6.47
N LYS A 50 40.94 -86.22 -6.77
CA LYS A 50 40.17 -85.81 -7.96
C LYS A 50 40.97 -84.84 -8.82
N PRO A 51 40.81 -84.84 -10.16
CA PRO A 51 41.51 -83.90 -11.04
C PRO A 51 41.27 -82.44 -10.67
N LEU A 52 42.33 -81.63 -10.70
CA LEU A 52 42.27 -80.19 -10.46
C LEU A 52 41.98 -79.46 -11.78
N PHE A 53 40.86 -78.77 -11.86
CA PHE A 53 40.48 -77.97 -13.05
C PHE A 53 41.34 -76.71 -13.20
N ILE A 54 42.32 -76.75 -14.10
CA ILE A 54 43.31 -75.67 -14.33
C ILE A 54 43.36 -75.28 -15.80
N GLY A 55 42.95 -74.06 -16.13
CA GLY A 55 42.99 -73.48 -17.47
C GLY A 55 43.74 -72.15 -17.49
N ASN A 56 44.08 -71.66 -18.69
CA ASN A 56 44.88 -70.44 -18.88
C ASN A 56 44.27 -69.20 -18.20
N ASP A 57 42.95 -69.17 -18.06
CA ASP A 57 42.24 -68.05 -17.42
C ASP A 57 42.27 -68.11 -15.88
N ASN A 58 42.39 -69.30 -15.29
CA ASN A 58 42.17 -69.50 -13.85
C ASN A 58 43.40 -70.03 -13.08
N ALA A 59 44.50 -70.36 -13.76
CA ALA A 59 45.72 -70.87 -13.14
C ALA A 59 46.99 -70.27 -13.76
N VAL A 60 48.04 -70.11 -12.95
CA VAL A 60 49.42 -69.88 -13.38
C VAL A 60 50.25 -71.05 -12.91
N THR A 61 50.93 -71.70 -13.84
CA THR A 61 51.76 -72.86 -13.57
C THR A 61 53.21 -72.52 -13.90
N SER A 62 54.14 -72.97 -13.07
CA SER A 62 55.56 -72.88 -13.40
C SER A 62 56.35 -74.02 -12.77
N ILE A 63 57.45 -74.38 -13.40
CA ILE A 63 58.43 -75.32 -12.86
C ILE A 63 59.77 -74.61 -12.74
N ILE A 64 60.52 -74.97 -11.69
CA ILE A 64 61.92 -74.58 -11.54
C ILE A 64 62.77 -75.84 -11.63
N PHE A 65 63.78 -75.81 -12.51
CA PHE A 65 64.85 -76.80 -12.59
C PHE A 65 66.12 -76.22 -11.97
N VAL A 66 66.76 -76.99 -11.09
CA VAL A 66 68.05 -76.64 -10.46
C VAL A 66 69.01 -77.79 -10.71
N HIS A 67 70.02 -77.55 -11.54
CA HIS A 67 71.08 -78.51 -11.82
C HIS A 67 72.13 -78.51 -10.69
N SER A 68 72.83 -79.62 -10.49
CA SER A 68 73.84 -79.80 -9.43
C SER A 68 75.03 -78.85 -9.52
N ASN A 69 75.25 -78.20 -10.67
CA ASN A 69 76.25 -77.14 -10.86
C ASN A 69 75.76 -75.73 -10.46
N GLY A 70 74.51 -75.61 -9.98
CA GLY A 70 73.91 -74.34 -9.57
C GLY A 70 73.14 -73.60 -10.67
N HIS A 71 73.14 -74.07 -11.93
CA HIS A 71 72.34 -73.49 -13.00
C HIS A 71 70.83 -73.68 -12.73
N LYS A 72 70.06 -72.60 -12.90
CA LYS A 72 68.62 -72.56 -12.57
C LYS A 72 67.83 -72.01 -13.73
N ILE A 73 66.74 -72.69 -14.08
CA ILE A 73 65.78 -72.22 -15.07
C ILE A 73 64.37 -72.32 -14.49
N LYS A 74 63.61 -71.22 -14.58
CA LYS A 74 62.18 -71.19 -14.31
C LYS A 74 61.44 -71.02 -15.63
N MET A 75 60.40 -71.81 -15.86
CA MET A 75 59.56 -71.67 -17.03
C MET A 75 58.10 -72.03 -16.74
N PRO A 76 57.15 -71.50 -17.53
CA PRO A 76 55.76 -71.93 -17.44
C PRO A 76 55.60 -73.40 -17.86
N LEU A 77 54.57 -74.07 -17.33
CA LEU A 77 54.13 -75.36 -17.85
C LEU A 77 53.01 -75.13 -18.88
N GLU A 78 52.95 -75.95 -19.92
CA GLU A 78 51.87 -75.95 -20.89
C GLU A 78 50.67 -76.73 -20.34
N ILE A 79 49.47 -76.13 -20.35
CA ILE A 79 48.23 -76.80 -19.95
C ILE A 79 47.73 -77.63 -21.15
N THR A 80 47.87 -78.95 -21.08
CA THR A 80 47.52 -79.85 -22.18
C THR A 80 46.08 -80.36 -22.09
N ASP A 81 45.54 -80.49 -20.88
CA ASP A 81 44.12 -80.81 -20.66
C ASP A 81 43.63 -80.13 -19.38
N ALA A 82 42.91 -79.04 -19.56
CA ALA A 82 42.41 -78.22 -18.46
C ALA A 82 41.33 -78.92 -17.61
N MET A 83 40.57 -79.86 -18.20
CA MET A 83 39.49 -80.55 -17.50
C MET A 83 40.01 -81.71 -16.64
N ASN A 84 41.11 -82.33 -17.06
CA ASN A 84 41.72 -83.45 -16.33
C ASN A 84 42.99 -83.06 -15.55
N GLY A 85 43.30 -81.76 -15.46
CA GLY A 85 44.43 -81.25 -14.68
C GLY A 85 45.80 -81.61 -15.26
N LYS A 86 45.92 -81.80 -16.58
CA LYS A 86 47.18 -82.21 -17.22
C LYS A 86 48.02 -81.02 -17.64
N LEU A 87 49.30 -81.09 -17.28
CA LEU A 87 50.33 -80.11 -17.59
C LEU A 87 51.51 -80.82 -18.25
N SER A 88 52.25 -80.13 -19.12
CA SER A 88 53.49 -80.65 -19.68
C SER A 88 54.59 -79.60 -19.75
N VAL A 89 55.84 -80.04 -19.77
CA VAL A 89 57.00 -79.18 -19.99
C VAL A 89 58.16 -79.98 -20.56
N PHE A 90 58.87 -79.38 -21.50
CA PHE A 90 60.15 -79.89 -21.98
C PHE A 90 61.24 -79.62 -20.95
N VAL A 91 62.15 -80.57 -20.75
CA VAL A 91 63.40 -80.28 -20.02
C VAL A 91 64.20 -79.28 -20.86
N PRO A 92 64.57 -78.09 -20.34
CA PRO A 92 65.22 -77.07 -21.14
C PRO A 92 66.53 -77.57 -21.76
N ASN A 93 66.76 -77.29 -23.04
CA ASN A 93 68.01 -77.68 -23.72
C ASN A 93 69.25 -77.14 -23.00
N ASP A 94 69.17 -75.96 -22.39
CA ASP A 94 70.27 -75.38 -21.61
C ASP A 94 70.58 -76.12 -20.31
N ILE A 95 69.61 -76.85 -19.74
CA ILE A 95 69.83 -77.76 -18.62
C ILE A 95 70.33 -79.11 -19.13
N LEU A 96 69.79 -79.61 -20.25
CA LEU A 96 70.19 -80.87 -20.89
C LEU A 96 71.64 -80.86 -21.40
N LYS A 97 72.23 -79.70 -21.73
CA LYS A 97 73.63 -79.60 -22.21
C LYS A 97 74.67 -80.12 -21.22
N THR A 98 74.36 -80.17 -19.92
CA THR A 98 75.33 -80.55 -18.87
C THR A 98 74.87 -81.82 -18.14
N PRO A 99 75.69 -82.90 -18.10
CA PRO A 99 75.38 -84.07 -17.27
C PRO A 99 75.40 -83.74 -15.77
N GLY A 100 74.51 -84.36 -15.01
CA GLY A 100 74.43 -84.19 -13.56
C GLY A 100 73.03 -84.38 -12.99
N LYS A 101 72.89 -84.19 -11.68
CA LYS A 101 71.60 -84.36 -11.00
C LYS A 101 70.80 -83.06 -11.08
N VAL A 102 69.53 -83.15 -11.45
CA VAL A 102 68.59 -82.01 -11.47
C VAL A 102 67.53 -82.22 -10.41
N THR A 103 67.29 -81.19 -9.60
CA THR A 103 66.13 -81.12 -8.70
C THR A 103 65.12 -80.17 -9.29
N ALA A 104 63.86 -80.58 -9.35
CA ALA A 104 62.77 -79.79 -9.89
C ALA A 104 61.62 -79.64 -8.89
N GLN A 105 60.90 -78.53 -9.02
CA GLN A 105 59.72 -78.25 -8.21
C GLN A 105 58.64 -77.56 -9.05
N VAL A 106 57.42 -78.09 -8.98
CA VAL A 106 56.24 -77.56 -9.67
C VAL A 106 55.43 -76.67 -8.73
N TYR A 107 54.99 -75.53 -9.27
CA TYR A 107 54.11 -74.57 -8.63
C TYR A 107 52.83 -74.41 -9.44
N ILE A 108 51.69 -74.48 -8.76
CA ILE A 108 50.37 -74.19 -9.34
C ILE A 108 49.75 -73.09 -8.48
N ALA A 109 49.39 -71.97 -9.10
CA ALA A 109 48.73 -70.86 -8.45
C ALA A 109 47.36 -70.62 -9.08
N ARG A 110 46.29 -70.58 -8.27
CA ARG A 110 44.95 -70.27 -8.78
C ARG A 110 44.78 -68.75 -8.86
N ARG A 111 44.40 -68.24 -10.03
CA ARG A 111 44.05 -66.82 -10.22
C ARG A 111 42.67 -66.57 -9.60
N SER A 112 42.59 -65.56 -8.72
CA SER A 112 41.35 -65.04 -8.17
C SER A 112 41.02 -63.67 -8.78
N LYS A 113 39.73 -63.34 -8.92
CA LYS A 113 39.27 -62.01 -9.35
C LYS A 113 39.37 -60.95 -8.23
N THR A 114 39.74 -61.36 -7.02
CA THR A 114 39.88 -60.49 -5.84
C THR A 114 41.24 -60.75 -5.17
N ASP A 115 42.33 -60.38 -5.87
CA ASP A 115 43.73 -60.17 -5.43
C ASP A 115 44.42 -61.14 -4.44
N THR A 116 43.85 -62.32 -4.20
CA THR A 116 44.47 -63.37 -3.37
C THR A 116 44.85 -64.55 -4.25
N GLN A 117 46.12 -64.58 -4.67
CA GLN A 117 46.69 -65.75 -5.34
C GLN A 117 47.13 -66.76 -4.28
N ALA A 118 46.47 -67.92 -4.23
CA ALA A 118 46.97 -69.04 -3.44
C ALA A 118 47.97 -69.82 -4.31
N VAL A 119 49.26 -69.72 -3.97
CA VAL A 119 50.32 -70.50 -4.61
C VAL A 119 50.50 -71.80 -3.84
N VAL A 120 50.30 -72.93 -4.52
CA VAL A 120 50.57 -74.26 -3.98
C VAL A 120 51.85 -74.79 -4.61
N ALA A 121 52.78 -75.19 -3.74
CA ALA A 121 53.94 -75.97 -4.13
C ALA A 121 53.57 -77.46 -4.07
N GLU A 122 53.49 -78.11 -5.22
CA GLU A 122 52.91 -79.46 -5.28
C GLU A 122 53.94 -80.53 -4.86
N ARG A 123 55.05 -80.63 -5.58
CA ARG A 123 56.04 -81.71 -5.37
C ARG A 123 57.45 -81.29 -5.75
N ILE A 124 58.42 -81.74 -4.96
CA ILE A 124 59.86 -81.68 -5.27
C ILE A 124 60.31 -83.07 -5.67
N PHE A 125 60.98 -83.17 -6.81
CA PHE A 125 61.52 -84.42 -7.32
C PHE A 125 62.90 -84.22 -7.93
N SER A 126 63.67 -85.30 -8.10
CA SER A 126 64.94 -85.24 -8.80
C SER A 126 65.06 -86.30 -9.89
N PHE A 127 65.87 -86.01 -10.90
CA PHE A 127 66.25 -86.90 -11.99
C PHE A 127 67.72 -86.66 -12.36
N VAL A 128 68.30 -87.54 -13.18
CA VAL A 128 69.69 -87.44 -13.62
C VAL A 128 69.73 -87.10 -15.11
N ILE A 129 70.70 -86.30 -15.52
CA ILE A 129 71.07 -86.13 -16.93
C ILE A 129 72.37 -86.89 -17.13
N GLU A 130 72.30 -87.96 -17.93
CA GLU A 130 73.43 -88.79 -18.29
C GLU A 130 74.09 -88.27 -19.56
N LYS A 131 75.42 -88.41 -19.61
CA LYS A 131 76.18 -88.01 -20.79
C LYS A 131 75.85 -88.94 -21.96
N SER A 132 75.42 -88.37 -23.09
CA SER A 132 75.25 -89.14 -24.32
C SER A 132 76.62 -89.55 -24.90
N LEU A 133 76.72 -90.77 -25.43
CA LEU A 133 77.88 -91.23 -26.21
C LEU A 133 78.05 -90.44 -27.52
N ALA A 134 77.01 -89.75 -28.00
CA ALA A 134 77.09 -88.88 -29.17
C ALA A 134 78.00 -87.66 -28.94
N TRP A 135 78.20 -87.25 -27.69
CA TRP A 135 79.01 -86.08 -27.28
C TRP A 135 80.52 -86.38 -27.14
N GLN A 136 80.99 -87.50 -27.72
CA GLN A 136 82.38 -87.97 -27.64
C GLN A 136 83.13 -87.97 -28.99
N PHE A 137 82.61 -87.28 -30.02
CA PHE A 137 83.31 -87.13 -31.31
C PHE A 137 83.66 -85.66 -31.61
N ASP A 138 84.96 -85.38 -31.56
CA ASP A 138 85.63 -84.09 -31.83
C ASP A 138 85.64 -83.75 -33.34
N ALA A 139 84.49 -83.35 -33.88
CA ALA A 139 84.34 -82.71 -35.20
C ALA A 139 83.19 -81.69 -35.28
N GLU A 140 82.39 -81.55 -34.21
CA GLU A 140 81.14 -80.78 -34.16
C GLU A 140 81.35 -79.25 -34.06
N THR A 141 82.52 -78.78 -33.62
CA THR A 141 82.80 -77.33 -33.52
C THR A 141 82.87 -76.65 -34.88
N LYS A 142 83.31 -77.35 -35.94
CA LYS A 142 83.36 -76.79 -37.31
C LYS A 142 81.99 -76.79 -38.01
N LEU A 143 81.11 -77.74 -37.68
CA LEU A 143 79.76 -77.80 -38.25
C LEU A 143 78.82 -76.79 -37.55
N ASN A 144 78.94 -76.61 -36.24
CA ASN A 144 78.19 -75.57 -35.52
C ASN A 144 78.58 -74.15 -36.00
N TYR A 145 79.87 -73.89 -36.25
CA TYR A 145 80.28 -72.59 -36.85
C TYR A 145 79.66 -72.36 -38.23
N ILE A 146 79.51 -73.39 -39.07
CA ILE A 146 78.90 -73.25 -40.40
C ILE A 146 77.39 -73.00 -40.28
N ILE A 147 76.68 -73.68 -39.37
CA ILE A 147 75.25 -73.47 -39.14
C ILE A 147 74.97 -72.08 -38.53
N GLU A 148 75.79 -71.64 -37.57
CA GLU A 148 75.67 -70.29 -36.97
C GLU A 148 75.93 -69.18 -38.00
N PHE A 149 76.87 -69.38 -38.94
CA PHE A 149 77.11 -68.43 -40.03
C PHE A 149 75.96 -68.39 -41.05
N ASP A 150 75.37 -69.54 -41.39
CA ASP A 150 74.23 -69.61 -42.31
C ASP A 150 72.97 -68.98 -41.69
N GLU A 151 72.77 -69.16 -40.38
CA GLU A 151 71.70 -68.50 -39.63
C GLU A 151 71.92 -66.98 -39.54
N LEU A 152 73.17 -66.53 -39.32
CA LEU A 152 73.51 -65.10 -39.36
C LEU A 152 73.30 -64.49 -40.76
N GLU A 153 73.66 -65.21 -41.83
CA GLU A 153 73.42 -64.75 -43.21
C GLU A 153 71.92 -64.63 -43.50
N SER A 154 71.11 -65.60 -43.06
CA SER A 154 69.65 -65.57 -43.17
C SER A 154 69.05 -64.36 -42.44
N GLN A 155 69.50 -64.08 -41.21
CA GLN A 155 69.06 -62.92 -40.44
C GLN A 155 69.48 -61.60 -41.10
N LEU A 156 70.69 -61.52 -41.67
CA LEU A 156 71.16 -60.34 -42.39
C LEU A 156 70.33 -60.08 -43.65
N LYS A 157 69.98 -61.13 -44.41
CA LYS A 157 69.09 -61.02 -45.59
C LYS A 157 67.68 -60.57 -45.21
N GLN A 158 67.10 -61.14 -44.16
CA GLN A 158 65.79 -60.69 -43.65
C GLN A 158 65.83 -59.23 -43.21
N ARG A 159 66.90 -58.82 -42.53
CA ARG A 159 67.04 -57.44 -42.04
C ARG A 159 67.25 -56.45 -43.18
N ALA A 160 68.03 -56.81 -44.20
CA ALA A 160 68.19 -56.00 -45.42
C ALA A 160 66.84 -55.85 -46.14
N PHE A 161 66.07 -56.94 -46.30
CA PHE A 161 64.74 -56.90 -46.90
C PHE A 161 63.75 -56.04 -46.10
N ALA A 162 63.77 -56.12 -44.77
CA ALA A 162 62.95 -55.28 -43.92
C ALA A 162 63.33 -53.78 -44.04
N ILE A 163 64.62 -53.47 -44.20
CA ILE A 163 65.09 -52.10 -44.45
C ILE A 163 64.65 -51.62 -45.83
N GLU A 164 64.78 -52.44 -46.88
CA GLU A 164 64.32 -52.10 -48.23
C GLU A 164 62.80 -51.82 -48.27
N GLN A 165 62.00 -52.65 -47.60
CA GLN A 165 60.56 -52.44 -47.42
C GLN A 165 60.26 -51.12 -46.67
N ALA A 166 60.98 -50.85 -45.58
CA ALA A 166 60.80 -49.61 -44.82
C ALA A 166 61.24 -48.36 -45.63
N MET A 167 62.27 -48.47 -46.47
CA MET A 167 62.73 -47.40 -47.35
C MET A 167 61.80 -47.16 -48.54
N GLN A 168 61.17 -48.20 -49.10
CA GLN A 168 60.08 -48.03 -50.08
C GLN A 168 58.90 -47.24 -49.49
N ASN A 169 58.58 -47.49 -48.22
CA ASN A 169 57.53 -46.73 -47.51
C ASN A 169 58.00 -45.33 -47.05
N ALA A 170 59.31 -45.02 -47.11
CA ALA A 170 59.83 -43.71 -46.72
C ALA A 170 59.43 -42.60 -47.70
N GLU A 171 59.38 -42.90 -49.00
CA GLU A 171 58.80 -41.99 -50.00
C GLU A 171 57.30 -41.74 -49.74
N ASP A 172 56.57 -42.72 -49.22
CA ASP A 172 55.15 -42.60 -48.90
C ASP A 172 54.88 -41.67 -47.70
N TYR A 173 55.75 -41.65 -46.67
CA TYR A 173 55.60 -40.72 -45.54
C TYR A 173 55.70 -39.25 -45.96
N VAL A 174 56.59 -38.90 -46.89
CA VAL A 174 56.67 -37.53 -47.43
C VAL A 174 55.40 -37.18 -48.23
N GLY A 175 54.86 -38.15 -48.98
CA GLY A 175 53.56 -38.02 -49.66
C GLY A 175 52.41 -37.78 -48.69
N LEU A 176 52.32 -38.54 -47.61
CA LEU A 176 51.30 -38.38 -46.56
C LEU A 176 51.38 -37.03 -45.85
N ILE A 177 52.59 -36.52 -45.57
CA ILE A 177 52.78 -35.20 -44.96
C ILE A 177 52.35 -34.09 -45.92
N ASN A 178 52.73 -34.17 -47.20
CA ASN A 178 52.30 -33.20 -48.20
C ASN A 178 50.78 -33.21 -48.38
N LYS A 179 50.18 -34.41 -48.43
CA LYS A 179 48.72 -34.55 -48.47
C LYS A 179 48.05 -33.92 -47.24
N ALA A 180 48.52 -34.22 -46.03
CA ALA A 180 47.97 -33.63 -44.80
C ALA A 180 48.11 -32.09 -44.76
N LYS A 181 49.22 -31.56 -45.30
CA LYS A 181 49.43 -30.12 -45.47
C LYS A 181 48.43 -29.52 -46.47
N ASP A 182 48.25 -30.16 -47.63
CA ASP A 182 47.35 -29.68 -48.67
C ASP A 182 45.88 -29.76 -48.22
N ASP A 183 45.49 -30.84 -47.55
CA ASP A 183 44.18 -31.02 -46.92
C ASP A 183 43.95 -29.92 -45.86
N GLY A 184 44.92 -29.71 -44.95
CA GLY A 184 44.83 -28.67 -43.93
C GLY A 184 44.76 -27.25 -44.51
N LEU A 185 45.46 -26.97 -45.61
CA LEU A 185 45.38 -25.68 -46.29
C LEU A 185 44.01 -25.48 -46.95
N SER A 186 43.47 -26.54 -47.58
CA SER A 186 42.14 -26.56 -48.16
C SER A 186 41.07 -26.30 -47.09
N ASP A 187 41.12 -27.00 -45.97
CA ASP A 187 40.18 -26.83 -44.85
C ASP A 187 40.20 -25.40 -44.31
N ILE A 188 41.38 -24.80 -44.15
CA ILE A 188 41.52 -23.39 -43.72
C ILE A 188 40.89 -22.44 -44.75
N GLN A 189 41.08 -22.69 -46.05
CA GLN A 189 40.51 -21.85 -47.12
C GLN A 189 38.98 -21.96 -47.19
N ILE A 190 38.45 -23.17 -47.01
CA ILE A 190 37.00 -23.42 -46.94
C ILE A 190 36.42 -22.70 -45.73
N LEU A 191 36.98 -22.95 -44.53
CA LEU A 191 36.53 -22.33 -43.29
C LEU A 191 36.55 -20.79 -43.38
N LYS A 192 37.62 -20.22 -43.96
CA LYS A 192 37.72 -18.77 -44.20
C LYS A 192 36.58 -18.27 -45.08
N SER A 193 36.31 -18.97 -46.18
CA SER A 193 35.28 -18.58 -47.14
C SER A 193 33.87 -18.67 -46.54
N GLU A 194 33.58 -19.73 -45.80
CA GLU A 194 32.33 -19.92 -45.07
C GLU A 194 32.16 -18.85 -43.98
N THR A 195 33.17 -18.63 -43.14
CA THR A 195 33.15 -17.60 -42.09
C THR A 195 32.92 -16.21 -42.69
N MET A 196 33.57 -15.89 -43.82
CA MET A 196 33.34 -14.61 -44.51
C MET A 196 31.92 -14.47 -45.04
N LYS A 197 31.34 -15.56 -45.57
CA LYS A 197 29.96 -15.59 -46.04
C LYS A 197 28.99 -15.38 -44.88
N ASP A 198 29.21 -16.06 -43.77
CA ASP A 198 28.36 -15.96 -42.57
C ASP A 198 28.43 -14.56 -41.96
N ILE A 199 29.62 -13.98 -41.83
CA ILE A 199 29.80 -12.59 -41.37
C ILE A 199 29.08 -11.62 -42.31
N LYS A 200 29.21 -11.80 -43.63
CA LYS A 200 28.55 -10.92 -44.60
C LYS A 200 27.03 -11.05 -44.53
N SER A 201 26.52 -12.27 -44.37
CA SER A 201 25.09 -12.54 -44.20
C SER A 201 24.58 -11.88 -42.92
N LEU A 202 25.24 -12.11 -41.78
CA LEU A 202 24.88 -11.51 -40.50
C LEU A 202 24.93 -9.98 -40.56
N SER A 203 25.97 -9.41 -41.18
CA SER A 203 26.08 -7.97 -41.39
C SER A 203 24.94 -7.41 -42.22
N THR A 204 24.54 -8.11 -43.29
CA THR A 204 23.44 -7.69 -44.16
C THR A 204 22.12 -7.72 -43.38
N THR A 205 21.82 -8.85 -42.70
CA THR A 205 20.61 -8.98 -41.87
C THR A 205 20.55 -7.89 -40.80
N LYS A 206 21.67 -7.61 -40.11
CA LYS A 206 21.70 -6.58 -39.06
C LYS A 206 21.55 -5.16 -39.60
N LEU A 207 22.11 -4.88 -40.78
CA LEU A 207 21.90 -3.59 -41.46
C LEU A 207 20.45 -3.41 -41.91
N ASP A 208 19.79 -4.48 -42.37
CA ASP A 208 18.38 -4.45 -42.75
C ASP A 208 17.47 -4.24 -41.54
N GLU A 209 17.70 -4.97 -40.44
CA GLU A 209 16.98 -4.78 -39.16
C GLU A 209 17.12 -3.34 -38.63
N LEU A 210 18.34 -2.80 -38.69
CA LEU A 210 18.63 -1.42 -38.28
C LEU A 210 17.91 -0.41 -39.18
N SER A 211 17.95 -0.61 -40.49
CA SER A 211 17.30 0.26 -41.46
C SER A 211 15.78 0.27 -41.29
N GLN A 212 15.16 -0.89 -41.12
CA GLN A 212 13.73 -1.01 -40.86
C GLN A 212 13.34 -0.33 -39.54
N SER A 213 14.14 -0.52 -38.48
CA SER A 213 13.91 0.15 -37.20
C SER A 213 14.02 1.66 -37.32
N ALA A 214 15.03 2.17 -38.04
CA ALA A 214 15.20 3.59 -38.30
C ALA A 214 14.02 4.19 -39.09
N SER A 215 13.55 3.49 -40.13
CA SER A 215 12.36 3.90 -40.90
C SER A 215 11.10 3.94 -40.05
N ARG A 216 10.89 2.94 -39.17
CA ARG A 216 9.75 2.92 -38.25
C ARG A 216 9.78 4.10 -37.28
N TYR A 217 10.92 4.35 -36.64
CA TYR A 217 11.06 5.50 -35.72
C TYR A 217 10.87 6.84 -36.43
N ALA A 218 11.37 6.99 -37.66
CA ALA A 218 11.17 8.21 -38.44
C ALA A 218 9.68 8.45 -38.77
N ALA A 219 8.93 7.38 -39.08
CA ALA A 219 7.49 7.46 -39.32
C ALA A 219 6.71 7.85 -38.05
N GLU A 220 7.00 7.19 -36.92
CA GLU A 220 6.38 7.51 -35.62
C GLU A 220 6.64 8.95 -35.18
N LEU A 221 7.88 9.44 -35.33
CA LEU A 221 8.21 10.84 -35.02
C LEU A 221 7.49 11.84 -35.93
N THR A 222 7.27 11.47 -37.20
CA THR A 222 6.52 12.30 -38.14
C THR A 222 5.04 12.36 -37.76
N GLU A 223 4.46 11.22 -37.36
CA GLU A 223 3.07 11.16 -36.88
C GLU A 223 2.86 11.98 -35.60
N ILE A 224 3.77 11.84 -34.63
CA ILE A 224 3.75 12.64 -33.40
C ILE A 224 3.84 14.13 -33.72
N ARG A 225 4.75 14.54 -34.61
CA ARG A 225 4.88 15.94 -35.04
C ARG A 225 3.57 16.45 -35.64
N ASN A 226 2.96 15.68 -36.52
CA ASN A 226 1.70 16.07 -37.17
C ASN A 226 0.56 16.19 -36.15
N SER A 227 0.48 15.28 -35.16
CA SER A 227 -0.49 15.35 -34.08
C SER A 227 -0.29 16.59 -33.20
N ILE A 228 0.95 16.92 -32.85
CA ILE A 228 1.27 18.13 -32.07
C ILE A 228 0.86 19.38 -32.84
N ASN A 229 1.24 19.48 -34.12
CA ASN A 229 0.87 20.63 -34.95
C ASN A 229 -0.64 20.78 -35.04
N SER A 230 -1.39 19.70 -35.28
CA SER A 230 -2.85 19.74 -35.31
C SER A 230 -3.46 20.20 -33.98
N LYS A 231 -2.87 19.83 -32.84
CA LYS A 231 -3.32 20.33 -31.53
C LYS A 231 -3.00 21.80 -31.31
N ILE A 232 -1.86 22.27 -31.80
CA ILE A 232 -1.47 23.69 -31.75
C ILE A 232 -2.43 24.51 -32.61
N ASP A 233 -2.70 24.06 -33.84
CA ASP A 233 -3.63 24.71 -34.75
C ASP A 233 -5.03 24.76 -34.13
N GLY A 234 -5.53 23.63 -33.61
CA GLY A 234 -6.82 23.59 -32.93
C GLY A 234 -6.91 24.46 -31.67
N PHE A 235 -5.79 24.69 -30.97
CA PHE A 235 -5.74 25.64 -29.85
C PHE A 235 -5.81 27.09 -30.34
N HIS A 236 -5.10 27.44 -31.41
CA HIS A 236 -5.18 28.76 -32.02
C HIS A 236 -6.60 29.03 -32.56
N ASP A 237 -7.16 28.10 -33.32
CA ASP A 237 -8.53 28.20 -33.83
C ASP A 237 -9.54 28.34 -32.67
N GLY A 238 -9.34 27.57 -31.59
CA GLY A 238 -10.19 27.65 -30.39
C GLY A 238 -10.10 28.98 -29.64
N ILE A 239 -8.95 29.68 -29.68
CA ILE A 239 -8.80 31.04 -29.14
C ILE A 239 -9.55 32.04 -30.01
N ASP A 240 -9.41 31.92 -31.34
CA ASP A 240 -9.99 32.85 -32.31
C ASP A 240 -11.52 32.69 -32.44
N GLU A 241 -12.04 31.46 -32.42
CA GLU A 241 -13.47 31.17 -32.58
C GLU A 241 -14.30 31.40 -31.30
N ASN A 242 -13.75 31.12 -30.11
CA ASN A 242 -14.52 31.24 -28.85
C ASN A 242 -14.48 32.64 -28.23
N GLY A 243 -13.89 33.63 -28.92
CA GLY A 243 -13.81 35.00 -28.42
C GLY A 243 -13.06 35.08 -27.08
N ALA A 244 -11.96 34.33 -26.96
CA ALA A 244 -11.14 34.35 -25.77
C ALA A 244 -10.64 35.78 -25.51
N ILE A 245 -10.84 36.26 -24.29
CA ILE A 245 -10.55 37.64 -23.93
C ILE A 245 -9.05 37.77 -23.70
N THR A 246 -8.39 38.51 -24.56
CA THR A 246 -6.98 38.88 -24.38
C THR A 246 -6.84 39.99 -23.33
N SER A 247 -5.62 40.18 -22.81
CA SER A 247 -5.31 41.33 -21.95
C SER A 247 -5.55 42.67 -22.66
N SER A 248 -5.34 42.72 -23.98
CA SER A 248 -5.73 43.86 -24.82
C SER A 248 -7.23 44.09 -24.83
N ASP A 249 -8.05 43.03 -24.92
CA ASP A 249 -9.51 43.14 -24.90
C ASP A 249 -10.03 43.67 -23.56
N ALA A 250 -9.43 43.21 -22.45
CA ALA A 250 -9.81 43.61 -21.09
C ALA A 250 -9.32 45.01 -20.67
N SER A 251 -8.35 45.59 -21.38
CA SER A 251 -7.70 46.86 -21.03
C SER A 251 -8.66 48.06 -20.92
N ASN A 252 -9.83 47.99 -21.58
CA ASN A 252 -10.81 49.08 -21.64
C ASN A 252 -12.21 48.69 -21.16
N TRP A 253 -12.37 47.58 -20.44
CA TRP A 253 -13.70 47.13 -19.99
C TRP A 253 -14.34 48.10 -19.01
N GLN A 254 -13.55 48.68 -18.11
CA GLN A 254 -13.97 49.83 -17.32
C GLN A 254 -13.41 51.12 -17.93
N LYS A 255 -14.17 51.73 -18.85
CA LYS A 255 -13.76 52.95 -19.56
C LYS A 255 -13.54 54.17 -18.66
N ALA A 256 -14.19 54.20 -17.49
CA ALA A 256 -14.04 55.25 -16.49
C ALA A 256 -13.90 54.62 -15.10
N PRO A 257 -12.80 54.88 -14.37
CA PRO A 257 -12.62 54.37 -13.02
C PRO A 257 -13.65 55.02 -12.07
N ILE A 258 -14.20 54.23 -11.16
CA ILE A 258 -15.11 54.71 -10.09
C ILE A 258 -14.40 54.82 -8.73
N THR A 259 -13.18 54.29 -8.63
CA THR A 259 -12.24 54.35 -7.50
C THR A 259 -10.85 54.72 -8.02
N ASP A 260 -9.90 55.01 -7.14
CA ASP A 260 -8.49 55.07 -7.52
C ASP A 260 -7.92 53.66 -7.83
N GLU A 261 -6.64 53.61 -8.20
CA GLU A 261 -5.92 52.37 -8.54
C GLU A 261 -5.76 51.39 -7.37
N ASN A 262 -5.91 51.86 -6.13
CA ASN A 262 -5.83 51.05 -4.92
C ASN A 262 -7.22 50.61 -4.42
N GLY A 263 -8.29 51.02 -5.11
CA GLY A 263 -9.68 50.73 -4.72
C GLY A 263 -10.27 51.70 -3.69
N TYR A 264 -9.60 52.82 -3.40
CA TYR A 264 -10.13 53.87 -2.53
C TYR A 264 -10.95 54.91 -3.31
N SER A 265 -11.61 55.82 -2.59
CA SER A 265 -12.30 56.95 -3.23
C SER A 265 -11.31 57.82 -4.00
N ILE A 266 -11.71 58.29 -5.17
CA ILE A 266 -10.94 59.21 -6.01
C ILE A 266 -10.76 60.52 -5.22
N THR A 267 -9.52 60.83 -4.86
CA THR A 267 -9.22 62.04 -4.09
C THR A 267 -9.30 63.26 -5.02
N ILE A 268 -10.03 64.29 -4.58
CA ILE A 268 -10.08 65.61 -5.21
C ILE A 268 -9.61 66.65 -4.21
N GLU A 269 -8.74 67.55 -4.65
CA GLU A 269 -8.14 68.57 -3.78
C GLU A 269 -9.19 69.56 -3.25
N LEU A 270 -10.12 69.97 -4.12
CA LEU A 270 -11.15 70.96 -3.82
C LEU A 270 -12.44 70.66 -4.59
N ILE A 271 -13.57 70.69 -3.89
CA ILE A 271 -14.89 70.81 -4.50
C ILE A 271 -15.50 72.17 -4.17
N ASP A 272 -15.91 72.90 -5.20
CA ASP A 272 -16.74 74.10 -5.08
C ASP A 272 -18.17 73.76 -5.49
N PHE A 273 -19.12 73.86 -4.55
CA PHE A 273 -20.52 73.54 -4.82
C PHE A 273 -21.27 74.55 -5.70
N LEU A 274 -20.71 75.73 -5.97
CA LEU A 274 -21.22 76.63 -7.02
C LEU A 274 -20.68 76.25 -8.41
N ASN A 275 -19.54 75.57 -8.47
CA ASN A 275 -18.82 75.24 -9.70
C ASN A 275 -18.45 73.75 -9.81
N ILE A 276 -19.36 72.86 -9.38
CA ILE A 276 -19.15 71.40 -9.30
C ILE A 276 -18.57 70.81 -10.59
N GLY A 277 -19.05 71.31 -11.74
CA GLY A 277 -18.65 70.81 -13.06
C GLY A 277 -17.17 71.02 -13.41
N ASN A 278 -16.44 71.87 -12.68
CA ASN A 278 -14.99 72.04 -12.86
C ASN A 278 -14.19 70.88 -12.26
N THR A 279 -14.74 70.19 -11.26
CA THR A 279 -14.04 69.11 -10.54
C THR A 279 -14.63 67.74 -10.86
N ILE A 280 -15.95 67.58 -10.77
CA ILE A 280 -16.62 66.28 -10.91
C ILE A 280 -17.50 66.30 -12.16
N THR A 281 -17.09 65.51 -13.16
CA THR A 281 -17.77 65.40 -14.47
C THR A 281 -18.22 63.98 -14.82
N LYS A 282 -17.85 62.99 -14.00
CA LYS A 282 -18.13 61.56 -14.23
C LYS A 282 -18.68 60.92 -12.97
N SER A 283 -19.34 59.77 -13.13
CA SER A 283 -19.80 58.96 -12.01
C SER A 283 -18.62 58.34 -11.28
N GLY A 284 -18.72 58.22 -9.95
CA GLY A 284 -17.66 57.65 -9.14
C GLY A 284 -17.82 57.92 -7.65
N PHE A 285 -16.92 57.33 -6.87
CA PHE A 285 -16.74 57.60 -5.45
C PHE A 285 -15.59 58.58 -5.27
N TYR A 286 -15.86 59.73 -4.66
CA TYR A 286 -14.88 60.79 -4.49
C TYR A 286 -14.70 61.13 -3.02
N TYR A 287 -13.51 61.61 -2.68
CA TYR A 287 -13.20 62.21 -1.38
C TYR A 287 -12.64 63.61 -1.60
N ALA A 288 -13.30 64.62 -1.06
CA ALA A 288 -12.88 66.01 -1.14
C ALA A 288 -12.05 66.40 0.08
N GLN A 289 -10.80 66.82 -0.15
CA GLN A 289 -9.90 67.30 0.90
C GLN A 289 -10.24 68.72 1.35
N ASN A 290 -10.80 69.53 0.45
CA ASN A 290 -11.29 70.87 0.76
C ASN A 290 -12.67 71.07 0.12
N VAL A 291 -13.51 71.84 0.78
CA VAL A 291 -14.88 72.13 0.33
C VAL A 291 -15.12 73.64 0.38
N GLU A 292 -15.54 74.21 -0.74
CA GLU A 292 -15.99 75.60 -0.88
C GLU A 292 -17.50 75.66 -1.14
N ASN A 293 -18.12 76.76 -0.70
CA ASN A 293 -19.57 76.97 -0.78
C ASN A 293 -20.38 75.82 -0.17
N ALA A 294 -19.85 75.23 0.91
CA ALA A 294 -20.53 74.24 1.71
C ALA A 294 -21.80 74.80 2.37
N PRO A 295 -22.74 73.94 2.78
CA PRO A 295 -23.94 74.34 3.53
C PRO A 295 -23.65 74.97 4.90
N SER A 296 -22.46 74.73 5.45
CA SER A 296 -21.97 75.30 6.71
C SER A 296 -20.46 75.55 6.62
N SER A 297 -19.96 76.60 7.27
CA SER A 297 -18.54 76.96 7.29
C SER A 297 -17.64 75.90 7.91
N ASP A 298 -18.19 75.03 8.75
CA ASP A 298 -17.42 74.03 9.52
C ASP A 298 -17.18 72.75 8.71
N ILE A 299 -17.85 72.59 7.57
CA ILE A 299 -17.64 71.46 6.68
C ILE A 299 -16.39 71.71 5.85
N LYS A 300 -15.31 70.99 6.16
CA LYS A 300 -14.02 71.13 5.46
C LYS A 300 -13.71 69.99 4.49
N THR A 301 -14.15 68.77 4.79
CA THR A 301 -13.87 67.57 3.99
C THR A 301 -15.11 66.67 3.91
N GLY A 302 -15.14 65.73 2.97
CA GLY A 302 -16.21 64.75 2.91
C GLY A 302 -16.20 63.84 1.70
N TYR A 303 -17.04 62.81 1.76
CA TYR A 303 -17.22 61.84 0.70
C TYR A 303 -18.34 62.29 -0.24
N ILE A 304 -18.16 62.05 -1.53
CA ILE A 304 -19.14 62.37 -2.56
C ILE A 304 -19.41 61.12 -3.39
N PHE A 305 -20.67 60.71 -3.45
CA PHE A 305 -21.14 59.76 -4.45
C PHE A 305 -21.73 60.52 -5.62
N ALA A 306 -21.10 60.43 -6.79
CA ALA A 306 -21.58 61.08 -8.00
C ALA A 306 -22.15 60.06 -8.97
N ASN A 307 -23.36 60.32 -9.46
CA ASN A 307 -24.05 59.50 -10.44
C ASN A 307 -24.59 60.37 -11.57
N PHE A 308 -23.95 60.27 -12.73
CA PHE A 308 -24.36 60.94 -13.95
C PHE A 308 -25.03 59.95 -14.90
N ARG A 309 -26.25 60.29 -15.33
CA ARG A 309 -26.95 59.60 -16.42
C ARG A 309 -26.48 60.11 -17.79
N SER A 310 -26.09 61.38 -17.85
CA SER A 310 -25.52 62.05 -19.02
C SER A 310 -24.63 63.22 -18.58
N ASP A 311 -23.98 63.87 -19.53
CA ASP A 311 -23.25 65.14 -19.32
C ASP A 311 -24.12 66.25 -18.70
N SER A 312 -25.43 66.21 -18.97
CA SER A 312 -26.42 67.21 -18.59
C SER A 312 -27.33 66.79 -17.44
N SER A 313 -27.30 65.52 -17.01
CA SER A 313 -28.19 64.97 -15.99
C SER A 313 -27.45 64.09 -14.99
N GLY A 314 -27.61 64.37 -13.70
CA GLY A 314 -26.97 63.58 -12.65
C GLY A 314 -27.33 64.03 -11.24
N GLN A 315 -26.73 63.38 -10.26
CA GLN A 315 -26.90 63.68 -8.84
C GLN A 315 -25.59 63.43 -8.10
N LEU A 316 -25.27 64.30 -7.16
CA LEU A 316 -24.25 64.07 -6.15
C LEU A 316 -24.91 63.97 -4.78
N VAL A 317 -24.43 63.03 -3.98
CA VAL A 317 -24.70 62.95 -2.54
C VAL A 317 -23.40 63.20 -1.80
N PHE A 318 -23.40 64.19 -0.93
CA PHE A 318 -22.24 64.63 -0.16
C PHE A 318 -22.44 64.34 1.32
N SER A 319 -21.45 63.68 1.90
CA SER A 319 -21.38 63.27 3.31
C SER A 319 -20.12 63.88 3.93
N PRO A 320 -20.23 65.02 4.65
CA PRO A 320 -19.11 65.59 5.37
C PRO A 320 -18.51 64.60 6.38
N THR A 321 -17.20 64.63 6.60
CA THR A 321 -16.55 63.74 7.59
C THR A 321 -16.97 64.05 9.03
N ASP A 322 -17.18 65.32 9.33
CA ASP A 322 -17.38 65.82 10.69
C ASP A 322 -18.85 66.16 10.97
N SER A 323 -19.78 65.59 10.19
CA SER A 323 -21.21 65.85 10.30
C SER A 323 -22.05 64.59 10.11
N LYS A 324 -23.17 64.51 10.82
CA LYS A 324 -24.21 63.49 10.59
C LYS A 324 -25.18 63.85 9.46
N LYS A 325 -24.91 64.96 8.75
CA LYS A 325 -25.77 65.47 7.69
C LYS A 325 -25.43 64.84 6.34
N LEU A 326 -26.45 64.74 5.50
CA LEU A 326 -26.32 64.34 4.10
C LEU A 326 -26.86 65.45 3.22
N TYR A 327 -26.14 65.80 2.17
CA TYR A 327 -26.58 66.82 1.22
C TYR A 327 -26.70 66.22 -0.17
N SER A 328 -27.71 66.63 -0.91
CA SER A 328 -27.87 66.27 -2.31
C SER A 328 -27.85 67.51 -3.18
N VAL A 329 -27.25 67.36 -4.35
CA VAL A 329 -27.36 68.31 -5.45
C VAL A 329 -27.69 67.55 -6.73
N GLN A 330 -28.55 68.12 -7.57
CA GLN A 330 -28.96 67.51 -8.83
C GLN A 330 -28.51 68.38 -10.00
N LYS A 331 -28.10 67.73 -11.09
CA LYS A 331 -27.88 68.37 -12.39
C LYS A 331 -29.05 68.05 -13.29
N VAL A 332 -29.74 69.07 -13.79
CA VAL A 332 -30.86 68.93 -14.74
C VAL A 332 -30.64 69.88 -15.89
N ASN A 333 -30.63 69.35 -17.12
CA ASN A 333 -30.38 70.12 -18.35
C ASN A 333 -29.10 70.97 -18.28
N GLY A 334 -28.04 70.42 -17.68
CA GLY A 334 -26.74 71.10 -17.54
C GLY A 334 -26.62 72.00 -16.31
N ILE A 335 -27.72 72.30 -15.63
CA ILE A 335 -27.76 73.26 -14.51
C ILE A 335 -27.76 72.50 -13.18
N TRP A 336 -26.89 72.91 -12.25
CA TRP A 336 -26.85 72.39 -10.89
C TRP A 336 -27.88 73.09 -10.00
N SER A 337 -28.62 72.30 -9.21
CA SER A 337 -29.48 72.83 -8.15
C SER A 337 -28.65 73.40 -7.00
N SER A 338 -29.30 74.06 -6.05
CA SER A 338 -28.69 74.30 -4.74
C SER A 338 -28.53 73.00 -3.98
N LEU A 339 -27.59 72.98 -3.01
CA LEU A 339 -27.49 71.89 -2.04
C LEU A 339 -28.76 71.81 -1.21
N LYS A 340 -29.26 70.59 -1.04
CA LYS A 340 -30.41 70.28 -0.19
C LYS A 340 -29.99 69.33 0.92
N ASP A 341 -30.23 69.73 2.17
CA ASP A 341 -30.03 68.88 3.34
C ASP A 341 -31.10 67.77 3.35
N LEU A 342 -30.67 66.53 3.12
CA LEU A 342 -31.53 65.34 3.14
C LEU A 342 -31.91 64.93 4.57
N THR A 343 -31.21 65.46 5.57
CA THR A 343 -31.45 65.21 6.99
C THR A 343 -32.28 66.31 7.66
N PHE A 344 -32.74 67.29 6.87
CA PHE A 344 -33.58 68.38 7.36
C PHE A 344 -34.92 67.86 7.89
N ASN A 345 -35.31 68.29 9.10
CA ASN A 345 -36.51 67.84 9.82
C ASN A 345 -36.58 66.33 10.12
N MET A 346 -35.45 65.64 10.18
CA MET A 346 -35.44 64.32 10.81
C MET A 346 -35.81 64.45 12.29
N GLU A 347 -36.65 63.53 12.77
CA GLU A 347 -37.03 63.47 14.17
C GLU A 347 -35.79 63.30 15.05
N THR A 348 -35.76 64.05 16.15
CA THR A 348 -34.67 63.95 17.13
C THR A 348 -35.04 62.96 18.21
N GLU A 349 -34.05 62.34 18.85
CA GLU A 349 -34.29 61.47 20.02
C GLU A 349 -35.10 62.19 21.10
N ASN A 350 -34.76 63.45 21.39
CA ASN A 350 -35.48 64.29 22.35
C ASN A 350 -36.93 64.60 21.92
N GLY A 351 -37.15 64.88 20.65
CA GLY A 351 -38.48 65.17 20.10
C GLY A 351 -39.39 63.95 20.12
N ALA A 352 -38.85 62.77 19.78
CA ALA A 352 -39.56 61.51 19.92
C ALA A 352 -39.91 61.21 21.39
N GLN A 353 -38.95 61.40 22.31
CA GLN A 353 -39.18 61.18 23.74
C GLN A 353 -40.26 62.12 24.28
N SER A 354 -40.21 63.40 23.93
CA SER A 354 -41.20 64.40 24.38
C SER A 354 -42.62 64.03 23.93
N LYS A 355 -42.78 63.53 22.70
CA LYS A 355 -44.08 63.06 22.19
C LYS A 355 -44.57 61.80 22.93
N ALA A 356 -43.67 60.90 23.29
CA ALA A 356 -44.00 59.71 24.06
C ALA A 356 -44.45 60.08 25.48
N ASP A 357 -43.74 61.01 26.13
CA ASP A 357 -44.07 61.51 27.48
C ASP A 357 -45.43 62.23 27.47
N GLU A 358 -45.69 63.08 26.47
CA GLU A 358 -46.99 63.76 26.32
C GLU A 358 -48.13 62.75 26.15
N ALA A 359 -47.94 61.72 25.33
CA ALA A 359 -48.94 60.67 25.14
C ALA A 359 -49.22 59.89 26.45
N TYR A 360 -48.18 59.63 27.25
CA TYR A 360 -48.29 58.96 28.54
C TYR A 360 -49.09 59.78 29.56
N GLU A 361 -48.77 61.08 29.70
CA GLU A 361 -49.48 61.97 30.62
C GLU A 361 -50.95 62.16 30.22
N ASN A 362 -51.23 62.30 28.93
CA ASN A 362 -52.60 62.38 28.40
C ASN A 362 -53.41 61.12 28.75
N ALA A 363 -52.80 59.93 28.67
CA ALA A 363 -53.45 58.67 29.02
C ALA A 363 -53.79 58.59 30.52
N ILE A 364 -52.88 59.03 31.40
CA ILE A 364 -53.13 59.09 32.85
C ILE A 364 -54.28 60.06 33.16
N SER A 365 -54.25 61.26 32.58
CA SER A 365 -55.28 62.26 32.79
C SER A 365 -56.67 61.74 32.40
N TYR A 366 -56.77 61.10 31.23
CA TYR A 366 -58.02 60.51 30.76
C TYR A 366 -58.56 59.43 31.71
N PHE A 367 -57.69 58.52 32.18
CA PHE A 367 -58.10 57.46 33.11
C PHE A 367 -58.61 58.00 34.45
N ASN A 368 -57.90 58.97 35.02
CA ASN A 368 -58.28 59.60 36.28
C ASN A 368 -59.60 60.36 36.16
N GLU A 369 -59.80 61.11 35.08
CA GLU A 369 -61.05 61.81 34.82
C GLU A 369 -62.24 60.83 34.75
N LYS A 370 -62.12 59.75 33.97
CA LYS A 370 -63.20 58.75 33.84
C LYS A 370 -63.52 58.03 35.14
N THR A 371 -62.52 57.76 35.97
CA THR A 371 -62.74 57.13 37.27
C THR A 371 -63.47 58.07 38.22
N ALA A 372 -63.07 59.34 38.28
CA ALA A 372 -63.72 60.35 39.12
C ALA A 372 -65.16 60.66 38.67
N THR A 373 -65.46 60.59 37.37
CA THR A 373 -66.83 60.80 36.88
C THR A 373 -67.75 59.61 37.14
N ASN A 374 -67.23 58.39 37.29
CA ASN A 374 -68.06 57.19 37.37
C ASN A 374 -68.40 56.76 38.80
N PHE A 375 -67.61 57.17 39.80
CA PHE A 375 -67.78 56.78 41.20
C PHE A 375 -67.82 58.00 42.12
N LYS A 376 -68.78 58.03 43.05
CA LYS A 376 -68.89 59.07 44.08
C LYS A 376 -69.16 58.47 45.45
N THR A 377 -68.33 58.76 46.44
CA THR A 377 -68.66 58.45 47.84
C THR A 377 -69.82 59.36 48.30
N LEU A 378 -70.99 58.76 48.51
CA LEU A 378 -72.18 59.43 49.00
C LEU A 378 -72.16 59.54 50.52
N TRP A 379 -71.56 58.56 51.20
CA TRP A 379 -71.43 58.59 52.65
C TRP A 379 -70.25 57.74 53.10
N LYS A 380 -69.60 58.14 54.18
CA LYS A 380 -68.54 57.37 54.84
C LYS A 380 -68.64 57.57 56.35
N GLY A 381 -68.60 56.49 57.12
CA GLY A 381 -68.77 56.55 58.56
C GLY A 381 -68.85 55.17 59.23
N SER A 382 -69.65 55.09 60.29
CA SER A 382 -69.87 53.86 61.07
C SER A 382 -71.32 53.85 61.57
N VAL A 383 -72.15 52.93 61.05
CA VAL A 383 -73.52 52.72 61.52
C VAL A 383 -73.78 51.23 61.72
N LYS A 384 -74.11 50.86 62.96
CA LYS A 384 -74.42 49.48 63.37
C LYS A 384 -75.69 49.36 64.22
N GLU A 385 -76.15 50.48 64.76
CA GLU A 385 -77.30 50.56 65.68
C GLU A 385 -78.61 50.46 64.91
N GLN A 386 -79.62 49.79 65.50
CA GLN A 386 -80.99 49.88 65.00
C GLN A 386 -81.43 51.35 65.01
N GLU A 387 -82.21 51.78 64.02
CA GLU A 387 -82.62 53.17 63.82
C GLU A 387 -81.46 54.14 63.48
N GLY A 388 -80.23 53.62 63.31
CA GLY A 388 -79.08 54.40 62.89
C GLY A 388 -79.29 55.01 61.50
N VAL A 389 -79.15 56.34 61.43
CA VAL A 389 -79.41 57.13 60.22
C VAL A 389 -78.11 57.35 59.43
N ILE A 390 -78.19 57.15 58.13
CA ILE A 390 -77.13 57.42 57.15
C ILE A 390 -77.62 58.57 56.25
N ASN A 391 -77.03 59.74 56.42
CA ASN A 391 -77.30 60.92 55.58
C ASN A 391 -76.32 60.97 54.42
N LEU A 392 -76.80 60.77 53.21
CA LEU A 392 -76.01 60.82 51.99
C LEU A 392 -75.73 62.28 51.61
N SER A 393 -74.57 62.53 51.01
CA SER A 393 -74.14 63.86 50.54
C SER A 393 -75.00 64.39 49.40
N GLU A 394 -75.64 63.49 48.65
CA GLU A 394 -76.62 63.80 47.61
C GLU A 394 -77.56 62.62 47.40
N ALA A 395 -78.53 62.80 46.50
CA ALA A 395 -79.59 61.85 46.26
C ALA A 395 -79.06 60.59 45.54
N PHE A 396 -79.33 59.40 46.09
CA PHE A 396 -78.79 58.15 45.54
C PHE A 396 -79.43 57.77 44.19
N ASP A 397 -80.59 58.34 43.87
CA ASP A 397 -81.31 58.18 42.59
C ASP A 397 -80.63 58.89 41.41
N ASN A 398 -79.61 59.71 41.67
CA ASN A 398 -78.70 60.22 40.64
C ASN A 398 -77.80 59.12 40.04
N TYR A 399 -77.72 57.95 40.68
CA TYR A 399 -76.80 56.87 40.35
C TYR A 399 -77.56 55.64 39.86
N LYS A 400 -76.98 54.84 38.95
CA LYS A 400 -77.60 53.58 38.51
C LYS A 400 -77.47 52.49 39.57
N MET A 401 -76.42 52.59 40.39
CA MET A 401 -75.99 51.54 41.30
C MET A 401 -75.37 52.12 42.56
N LEU A 402 -75.58 51.43 43.68
CA LEU A 402 -74.91 51.69 44.94
C LEU A 402 -74.01 50.54 45.30
N VAL A 403 -72.79 50.87 45.72
CA VAL A 403 -71.88 49.97 46.39
C VAL A 403 -71.90 50.31 47.88
N VAL A 404 -72.47 49.42 48.67
CA VAL A 404 -72.51 49.51 50.13
C VAL A 404 -71.33 48.75 50.68
N VAL A 405 -70.37 49.45 51.24
CA VAL A 405 -69.23 48.85 51.94
C VAL A 405 -69.63 48.65 53.40
N TYR A 406 -69.48 47.43 53.89
CA TYR A 406 -69.82 47.06 55.25
C TYR A 406 -68.75 46.16 55.85
N ALA A 407 -68.64 46.16 57.18
CA ALA A 407 -67.72 45.32 57.92
C ALA A 407 -68.51 44.31 58.76
N THR A 408 -68.01 43.08 58.82
CA THR A 408 -68.42 42.05 59.78
C THR A 408 -67.18 41.53 60.50
N VAL A 409 -67.33 40.58 61.42
CA VAL A 409 -66.19 39.85 62.00
C VAL A 409 -65.32 39.16 60.95
N GLY A 410 -65.87 38.85 59.76
CA GLY A 410 -65.16 38.26 58.63
C GLY A 410 -64.42 39.27 57.74
N GLY A 411 -64.35 40.56 58.13
CA GLY A 411 -63.65 41.61 57.40
C GLY A 411 -64.58 42.59 56.65
N ILE A 412 -63.96 43.47 55.86
CA ILE A 412 -64.67 44.48 55.05
C ILE A 412 -65.09 43.85 53.73
N LYS A 413 -66.36 43.99 53.39
CA LYS A 413 -66.98 43.49 52.17
C LYS A 413 -67.79 44.60 51.51
N ASN A 414 -68.27 44.35 50.30
CA ASN A 414 -69.20 45.25 49.63
C ASN A 414 -70.42 44.48 49.13
N LEU A 415 -71.51 45.22 49.02
CA LEU A 415 -72.76 44.78 48.43
C LEU A 415 -73.15 45.78 47.36
N THR A 416 -73.45 45.26 46.18
CA THR A 416 -73.91 46.09 45.07
C THR A 416 -75.43 45.99 44.92
N ARG A 417 -76.10 47.13 44.72
CA ARG A 417 -77.54 47.21 44.50
C ARG A 417 -77.89 48.18 43.38
N LEU A 418 -78.82 47.78 42.53
CA LEU A 418 -79.41 48.67 41.54
C LEU A 418 -80.34 49.66 42.23
N VAL A 419 -80.27 50.91 41.80
CA VAL A 419 -81.04 52.03 42.37
C VAL A 419 -82.50 52.09 41.92
N PRO A 420 -82.88 51.76 40.67
CA PRO A 420 -84.26 51.87 40.23
C PRO A 420 -85.25 51.14 41.15
N ASN A 421 -86.23 51.88 41.68
CA ASN A 421 -87.26 51.38 42.62
C ASN A 421 -86.71 50.79 43.94
N LEU A 422 -85.50 51.20 44.36
CA LEU A 422 -84.89 50.74 45.60
C LEU A 422 -85.70 51.23 46.82
N LYS A 423 -86.12 50.30 47.68
CA LYS A 423 -86.86 50.58 48.93
C LYS A 423 -86.11 50.13 50.18
N THR A 424 -85.43 48.99 50.08
CA THR A 424 -84.64 48.43 51.16
C THR A 424 -83.39 47.79 50.56
N ILE A 425 -82.25 47.97 51.22
CA ILE A 425 -81.01 47.26 50.93
C ILE A 425 -80.85 46.19 52.00
N VAL A 426 -81.05 44.93 51.62
CA VAL A 426 -80.80 43.79 52.53
C VAL A 426 -79.40 43.25 52.29
N ILE A 427 -78.65 43.13 53.39
CA ILE A 427 -77.32 42.54 53.49
C ILE A 427 -77.48 41.18 54.16
N HIS A 428 -77.22 40.13 53.39
CA HIS A 428 -77.06 38.76 53.90
C HIS A 428 -75.58 38.44 53.89
N ASP A 429 -75.05 38.03 55.04
CA ASP A 429 -73.68 37.56 55.12
C ASP A 429 -73.61 36.36 56.07
N PHE A 430 -72.54 35.57 55.95
CA PHE A 430 -72.30 34.45 56.86
C PHE A 430 -70.82 34.35 57.17
N ASN A 431 -70.52 33.79 58.34
CA ASN A 431 -69.18 33.38 58.71
C ASN A 431 -69.24 31.95 59.23
N LEU A 432 -68.43 31.06 58.66
CA LEU A 432 -68.43 29.63 59.01
C LEU A 432 -67.53 29.33 60.22
N ALA A 433 -66.41 30.06 60.37
CA ALA A 433 -65.52 30.08 61.53
C ALA A 433 -64.64 31.34 61.44
N ASP A 434 -64.44 32.06 62.55
CA ASP A 434 -63.45 33.15 62.64
C ASP A 434 -62.05 32.63 63.01
N SER A 435 -61.09 33.55 63.15
CA SER A 435 -59.71 33.25 63.57
C SER A 435 -59.59 32.66 64.98
N ASP A 436 -60.64 32.73 65.79
CA ASP A 436 -60.67 32.28 67.19
C ASP A 436 -61.45 30.95 67.34
N ALA A 437 -61.77 30.29 66.22
CA ALA A 437 -62.54 29.06 66.14
C ALA A 437 -63.97 29.16 66.71
N GLY A 438 -64.59 30.35 66.63
CA GLY A 438 -65.98 30.58 67.03
C GLY A 438 -67.01 29.87 66.15
N MET A 439 -68.18 29.57 66.74
CA MET A 439 -69.32 28.91 66.07
C MET A 439 -69.80 29.65 64.82
N ALA A 440 -70.35 28.91 63.85
CA ALA A 440 -70.90 29.49 62.62
C ALA A 440 -72.00 30.52 62.92
N ARG A 441 -72.03 31.64 62.17
CA ARG A 441 -73.00 32.72 62.34
C ARG A 441 -73.52 33.23 61.00
N PHE A 442 -74.82 33.44 60.92
CA PHE A 442 -75.46 34.19 59.86
C PHE A 442 -75.73 35.61 60.34
N PHE A 443 -75.47 36.58 59.48
CA PHE A 443 -75.69 38.01 59.72
C PHE A 443 -76.74 38.50 58.73
N GLU A 444 -77.71 39.25 59.24
CA GLU A 444 -78.67 39.92 58.38
C GLU A 444 -78.92 41.34 58.85
N SER A 445 -78.79 42.28 57.92
CA SER A 445 -79.09 43.68 58.18
C SER A 445 -79.86 44.25 57.02
N ALA A 446 -80.73 45.22 57.29
CA ALA A 446 -81.47 45.92 56.27
C ALA A 446 -81.41 47.43 56.47
N LEU A 447 -81.12 48.17 55.40
CA LEU A 447 -81.23 49.62 55.34
C LEU A 447 -82.51 49.99 54.58
N ASP A 448 -83.40 50.73 55.23
CA ASP A 448 -84.57 51.30 54.58
C ASP A 448 -84.25 52.64 53.95
N VAL A 449 -84.80 52.85 52.76
CA VAL A 449 -84.88 54.16 52.14
C VAL A 449 -85.92 54.97 52.89
N VAL A 450 -85.46 55.97 53.66
CA VAL A 450 -86.34 56.96 54.28
C VAL A 450 -86.74 58.01 53.23
N ASN A 451 -85.75 58.49 52.49
CA ASN A 451 -85.89 59.33 51.30
C ASN A 451 -84.63 59.17 50.43
N THR A 452 -84.55 59.87 49.30
CA THR A 452 -83.45 59.73 48.33
C THR A 452 -82.08 60.14 48.87
N THR A 453 -82.02 60.87 49.98
CA THR A 453 -80.77 61.30 50.64
C THR A 453 -80.53 60.63 51.98
N GLN A 454 -81.40 59.72 52.42
CA GLN A 454 -81.34 59.17 53.76
C GLN A 454 -81.73 57.70 53.80
N LEU A 455 -80.82 56.90 54.35
CA LEU A 455 -81.05 55.50 54.67
C LEU A 455 -81.13 55.33 56.20
N LYS A 456 -81.89 54.35 56.67
CA LYS A 456 -81.98 54.03 58.09
C LYS A 456 -81.84 52.54 58.34
N MET A 457 -81.04 52.17 59.33
CA MET A 457 -80.89 50.78 59.75
C MET A 457 -82.20 50.25 60.36
N ARG A 458 -82.89 49.35 59.65
CA ARG A 458 -84.14 48.74 60.11
C ARG A 458 -83.88 47.71 61.21
N TYR A 459 -82.92 46.81 60.98
CA TYR A 459 -82.51 45.77 61.91
C TYR A 459 -81.08 45.32 61.60
N ASN A 460 -80.45 44.68 62.59
CA ASN A 460 -79.10 44.14 62.48
C ASN A 460 -78.98 42.88 63.33
N ASN A 461 -79.35 41.75 62.75
CA ASN A 461 -79.58 40.50 63.48
C ASN A 461 -78.47 39.49 63.22
N THR A 462 -78.28 38.61 64.19
CA THR A 462 -77.44 37.41 64.03
C THR A 462 -78.23 36.17 64.36
N TYR A 463 -77.96 35.09 63.64
CA TYR A 463 -78.45 33.76 63.96
C TYR A 463 -77.29 32.80 64.15
N LEU A 464 -77.31 32.07 65.27
CA LEU A 464 -76.35 31.01 65.60
C LEU A 464 -77.05 29.66 65.38
N PRO A 465 -76.69 28.90 64.32
CA PRO A 465 -77.32 27.62 64.00
C PRO A 465 -77.14 26.57 65.09
N GLU A 466 -75.94 26.48 65.68
CA GLU A 466 -75.59 25.46 66.68
C GLU A 466 -76.43 25.59 67.96
N ALA A 467 -76.70 26.83 68.38
CA ALA A 467 -77.54 27.12 69.54
C ALA A 467 -79.03 27.22 69.19
N ASN A 468 -79.40 27.10 67.91
CA ASN A 468 -80.74 27.39 67.38
C ASN A 468 -81.30 28.72 67.94
N SER A 469 -80.46 29.76 67.98
CA SER A 469 -80.73 31.00 68.70
C SER A 469 -80.48 32.22 67.83
N GLY A 470 -81.48 33.11 67.77
CA GLY A 470 -81.41 34.39 67.11
C GLY A 470 -81.20 35.52 68.12
N THR A 471 -80.29 36.44 67.82
CA THR A 471 -80.12 37.70 68.56
C THR A 471 -80.54 38.86 67.67
N LEU A 472 -81.59 39.56 68.09
CA LEU A 472 -82.05 40.78 67.42
C LEU A 472 -81.10 41.94 67.75
N ASN A 473 -80.80 42.78 66.76
CA ASN A 473 -79.99 43.99 66.92
C ASN A 473 -78.61 43.76 67.58
N SER A 474 -77.92 42.69 67.17
CA SER A 474 -76.59 42.31 67.66
C SER A 474 -75.45 43.21 67.18
N LYS A 475 -75.74 44.17 66.29
CA LYS A 475 -74.79 45.18 65.78
C LYS A 475 -73.61 44.56 65.02
N ALA A 476 -73.84 43.41 64.40
CA ALA A 476 -72.78 42.59 63.82
C ALA A 476 -72.36 43.01 62.41
N ILE A 477 -73.23 43.71 61.68
CA ILE A 477 -72.91 44.37 60.41
C ILE A 477 -72.74 45.87 60.68
N GLU A 478 -71.61 46.43 60.25
CA GLU A 478 -71.33 47.86 60.34
C GLU A 478 -71.22 48.46 58.96
N ILE A 479 -72.09 49.41 58.61
CA ILE A 479 -71.99 50.13 57.34
C ILE A 479 -70.86 51.14 57.44
N ARG A 480 -69.96 51.13 56.45
CA ARG A 480 -68.73 51.92 56.43
C ARG A 480 -68.72 52.97 55.33
N GLU A 481 -69.27 52.64 54.17
CA GLU A 481 -69.29 53.54 53.03
C GLU A 481 -70.49 53.24 52.12
N ILE A 482 -71.03 54.28 51.50
CA ILE A 482 -71.99 54.18 50.39
C ILE A 482 -71.38 54.92 49.22
N VAL A 483 -71.19 54.23 48.11
CA VAL A 483 -70.64 54.79 46.86
C VAL A 483 -71.70 54.69 45.77
N GLY A 484 -72.01 55.82 45.14
CA GLY A 484 -72.82 55.90 43.93
C GLY A 484 -71.99 55.63 42.70
N VAL A 485 -72.56 54.89 41.75
CA VAL A 485 -71.95 54.59 40.44
C VAL A 485 -72.91 55.02 39.32
N TYR A 486 -72.43 55.89 38.43
CA TYR A 486 -73.21 56.52 37.35
C TYR A 486 -73.63 55.57 36.21
#